data_AF-A0A0A9D392-F1
#
_entry.id   AF-A0A0A9D392-F1
#
_cell.length_a   1.000
_cell.length_b   1.000
_cell.length_c   1.000
_cell.angle_alpha   90.00
_cell.angle_beta   90.00
_cell.angle_gamma   90.00
#
_symmetry.space_group_name_H-M   'P 1'
#
loop_
_entity.id
_entity.type
_entity.pdbx_description
1 polymer ?
#
loop_
_entity_poly.entity_id
_entity_poly.type
_entity_poly.pdbx_seq_one_letter_code
_entity_poly.pdbx_strand_id
1 'polypeptide(L)'
;MTAAQALSHPWLRDEHRQIPLDMLVFKLVKAYLRSTPLKRAALKALSRAITEDELIYIRTQYNLLEPSSRDGRISIDNFRMALLQNTTDAMKESKTLEILNALEPLAYRRMDFEEFRAATISPYQLEALGRWEEIAGTAFEYFEQEGNRAITIEELAQEMNLSSAAYSIVRDWIRPSDDRLSFLGYTKFLHGLTMRSSNARRHH
;
A
#
# COMPACT_ATOMS: atom_id res chain seq x y z
N MET A 1 -5.51 -8.52 8.18
CA MET A 1 -5.31 -7.68 9.38
C MET A 1 -4.11 -8.22 10.15
N THR A 2 -3.22 -7.36 10.64
CA THR A 2 -2.07 -7.75 11.47
C THR A 2 -2.37 -7.55 12.96
N ALA A 3 -1.52 -8.08 13.85
CA ALA A 3 -1.66 -7.87 15.29
C ALA A 3 -1.55 -6.38 15.68
N ALA A 4 -0.60 -5.64 15.08
CA ALA A 4 -0.44 -4.20 15.32
C ALA A 4 -1.69 -3.41 14.93
N GLN A 5 -2.33 -3.77 13.81
CA GLN A 5 -3.58 -3.16 13.38
C GLN A 5 -4.75 -3.47 14.31
N ALA A 6 -4.86 -4.72 14.77
CA ALA A 6 -5.89 -5.10 15.74
C ALA A 6 -5.78 -4.29 17.04
N LEU A 7 -4.56 -4.03 17.52
CA LEU A 7 -4.30 -3.18 18.68
C LEU A 7 -4.65 -1.70 18.46
N SER A 8 -4.74 -1.27 17.21
CA SER A 8 -5.11 0.10 16.85
C SER A 8 -6.62 0.29 16.69
N HIS A 9 -7.41 -0.79 16.72
CA HIS A 9 -8.85 -0.75 16.53
C HIS A 9 -9.55 -0.04 17.69
N PRO A 10 -10.62 0.77 17.47
CA PRO A 10 -11.29 1.53 18.52
C PRO A 10 -11.74 0.70 19.73
N TRP A 11 -12.09 -0.57 19.52
CA TRP A 11 -12.46 -1.50 20.59
C TRP A 11 -11.30 -1.95 21.49
N LEU A 12 -10.06 -1.98 20.99
CA LEU A 12 -8.87 -2.49 21.69
C LEU A 12 -7.83 -1.42 22.02
N ARG A 13 -7.96 -0.24 21.40
CA ARG A 13 -7.04 0.87 21.56
C ARG A 13 -7.15 1.40 22.98
N ASP A 14 -6.02 1.40 23.66
CA ASP A 14 -5.82 1.91 25.02
C ASP A 14 -4.63 2.87 24.95
N GLU A 15 -4.73 4.03 25.62
CA GLU A 15 -3.67 5.03 25.67
C GLU A 15 -2.36 4.48 26.24
N HIS A 16 -2.44 3.45 27.09
CA HIS A 16 -1.28 2.84 27.72
C HIS A 16 -0.65 1.70 26.92
N ARG A 17 -1.35 1.18 25.90
CA ARG A 17 -0.88 0.01 25.14
C ARG A 17 -0.08 0.45 23.93
N GLN A 18 1.22 0.14 23.95
CA GLN A 18 2.10 0.40 22.81
C GLN A 18 1.73 -0.50 21.62
N ILE A 19 1.51 0.12 20.45
CA ILE A 19 1.36 -0.59 19.18
C ILE A 19 2.77 -0.88 18.66
N PRO A 20 3.13 -2.14 18.39
CA PRO A 20 4.46 -2.47 17.87
C PRO A 20 4.63 -2.04 16.41
N LEU A 21 5.88 -1.92 15.97
CA LEU A 21 6.20 -1.69 14.57
C LEU A 21 5.78 -2.89 13.72
N ASP A 22 4.97 -2.65 12.69
CA ASP A 22 4.42 -3.68 11.84
C ASP A 22 5.34 -3.95 10.64
N MET A 23 5.80 -5.19 10.48
CA MET A 23 6.60 -5.61 9.34
C MET A 23 5.87 -5.46 7.99
N LEU A 24 4.54 -5.36 8.00
CA LEU A 24 3.76 -5.02 6.81
C LEU A 24 4.15 -3.66 6.23
N VAL A 25 4.51 -2.68 7.06
CA VAL A 25 4.93 -1.33 6.63
C VAL A 25 6.10 -1.44 5.65
N PHE A 26 7.12 -2.22 5.99
CA PHE A 26 8.30 -2.44 5.14
C PHE A 26 7.92 -3.07 3.80
N LYS A 27 7.00 -4.05 3.83
CA LYS A 27 6.50 -4.73 2.62
C LYS A 27 5.73 -3.78 1.70
N LEU A 28 4.83 -2.97 2.25
CA LEU A 28 4.01 -2.03 1.50
C LEU A 28 4.85 -0.90 0.93
N VAL A 29 5.74 -0.31 1.74
CA VAL A 29 6.68 0.71 1.28
C VAL A 29 7.50 0.15 0.12
N LYS A 30 8.17 -1.01 0.27
CA LYS A 30 8.91 -1.66 -0.82
C LYS A 30 8.10 -1.76 -2.11
N ALA A 31 6.85 -2.20 -2.02
CA ALA A 31 5.96 -2.33 -3.18
C ALA A 31 5.66 -0.95 -3.80
N TYR A 32 5.35 0.06 -3.00
CA TYR A 32 5.12 1.43 -3.44
C TYR A 32 6.35 2.04 -4.15
N LEU A 33 7.55 1.81 -3.61
CA LEU A 33 8.80 2.32 -4.21
C LEU A 33 9.08 1.72 -5.59
N ARG A 34 8.56 0.51 -5.88
CA ARG A 34 8.67 -0.16 -7.19
C ARG A 34 7.45 0.05 -8.08
N SER A 35 6.40 0.67 -7.54
CA SER A 35 5.17 0.95 -8.27
C SER A 35 5.40 2.08 -9.28
N THR A 36 4.69 1.96 -10.39
CA THR A 36 4.62 2.98 -11.45
C THR A 36 3.97 4.27 -10.96
N PRO A 37 4.13 5.39 -11.67
CA PRO A 37 3.46 6.63 -11.34
C PRO A 37 1.93 6.50 -11.27
N LEU A 38 1.31 5.75 -12.20
CA LEU A 38 -0.14 5.52 -12.21
C LEU A 38 -0.60 4.77 -10.95
N LYS A 39 0.13 3.71 -10.57
CA LYS A 39 -0.16 2.93 -9.36
C LYS A 39 -0.01 3.76 -8.09
N ARG A 40 1.01 4.62 -8.01
CA ARG A 40 1.19 5.55 -6.89
C ARG A 40 0.07 6.59 -6.82
N ALA A 41 -0.37 7.13 -7.95
CA ALA A 41 -1.52 8.05 -8.01
C ALA A 41 -2.80 7.38 -7.51
N ALA A 42 -3.05 6.12 -7.91
CA ALA A 42 -4.20 5.35 -7.44
C ALA A 42 -4.18 5.11 -5.92
N LEU A 43 -3.01 4.72 -5.37
CA LEU A 43 -2.83 4.53 -3.93
C LEU A 43 -2.92 5.84 -3.15
N LYS A 44 -2.40 6.95 -3.70
CA LYS A 44 -2.54 8.28 -3.10
C LYS A 44 -4.00 8.69 -3.00
N ALA A 45 -4.78 8.50 -4.06
CA ALA A 45 -6.21 8.78 -4.07
C ALA A 45 -6.96 7.93 -3.03
N LEU A 46 -6.64 6.63 -2.93
CA LEU A 46 -7.19 5.74 -1.89
C LEU A 46 -6.83 6.22 -0.49
N SER A 47 -5.57 6.61 -0.29
CA SER A 47 -5.10 7.05 1.01
C SER A 47 -5.87 8.27 1.49
N ARG A 48 -6.25 9.20 0.61
CA ARG A 48 -7.01 10.42 0.94
C ARG A 48 -8.48 10.17 1.31
N ALA A 49 -9.06 9.06 0.86
CA ALA A 49 -10.46 8.73 1.09
C ALA A 49 -10.75 8.11 2.46
N ILE A 50 -9.72 7.74 3.23
CA ILE A 50 -9.91 7.19 4.59
C ILE A 50 -10.10 8.30 5.63
N THR A 51 -10.83 7.97 6.69
CA THR A 51 -11.12 8.83 7.84
C THR A 51 -9.93 8.92 8.81
N GLU A 52 -10.00 9.86 9.77
CA GLU A 52 -8.97 9.99 10.83
C GLU A 52 -8.86 8.71 11.69
N ASP A 53 -9.94 7.97 11.89
CA ASP A 53 -9.94 6.70 12.62
C ASP A 53 -9.07 5.63 11.93
N GLU A 54 -9.19 5.50 10.60
CA GLU A 54 -8.33 4.61 9.83
C GLU A 54 -6.89 5.12 9.74
N LEU A 55 -6.69 6.44 9.85
CA LEU A 55 -5.37 7.07 9.79
C LEU A 55 -4.54 6.88 11.07
N ILE A 56 -5.17 6.60 12.21
CA ILE A 56 -4.49 6.43 13.51
C ILE A 56 -3.41 5.37 13.44
N TYR A 57 -3.70 4.18 12.90
CA TYR A 57 -2.70 3.12 12.73
C TYR A 57 -1.51 3.61 11.90
N ILE A 58 -1.77 4.22 10.74
CA ILE A 58 -0.72 4.72 9.84
C ILE A 58 0.14 5.78 10.52
N ARG A 59 -0.49 6.72 11.24
CA ARG A 59 0.22 7.78 11.99
C ARG A 59 1.08 7.21 13.10
N THR A 60 0.58 6.21 13.84
CA THR A 60 1.39 5.51 14.85
C THR A 60 2.60 4.84 14.22
N GLN A 61 2.43 4.12 13.11
CA GLN A 61 3.55 3.49 12.41
C GLN A 61 4.57 4.50 11.88
N TYR A 62 4.12 5.66 11.39
CA TYR A 62 5.02 6.74 10.97
C TYR A 62 5.86 7.26 12.13
N ASN A 63 5.23 7.50 13.28
CA ASN A 63 5.92 8.01 14.46
C ASN A 63 6.93 7.00 15.04
N LEU A 64 6.65 5.70 14.95
CA LEU A 64 7.60 4.64 15.34
C LEU A 64 8.87 4.59 14.47
N LEU A 65 8.86 5.22 13.30
CA LEU A 65 10.05 5.39 12.46
C LEU A 65 10.88 6.62 12.87
N GLU A 66 10.43 7.39 13.87
CA GLU A 66 11.11 8.57 14.41
C GLU A 66 11.45 9.61 13.30
N PRO A 67 10.44 10.21 12.64
CA PRO A 67 10.68 11.22 11.60
C PRO A 67 11.55 12.35 12.13
N SER A 68 12.41 12.89 11.26
CA SER A 68 13.37 13.93 11.67
C SER A 68 12.67 15.15 12.28
N SER A 69 13.17 15.64 13.41
CA SER A 69 12.64 16.84 14.07
C SER A 69 12.79 18.12 13.23
N ARG A 70 13.66 18.12 12.21
CA ARG A 70 13.93 19.29 11.38
C ARG A 70 12.86 19.51 10.31
N ASP A 71 12.42 18.45 9.65
CA ASP A 71 11.51 18.53 8.49
C ASP A 71 10.36 17.53 8.54
N GLY A 72 10.25 16.75 9.62
CA GLY A 72 9.22 15.75 9.82
C GLY A 72 9.29 14.58 8.85
N ARG A 73 10.40 14.36 8.13
CA ARG A 73 10.51 13.32 7.08
C ARG A 73 11.33 12.13 7.51
N ILE A 74 10.97 10.96 7.00
CA ILE A 74 11.70 9.69 7.20
C ILE A 74 12.63 9.37 6.01
N SER A 75 13.77 8.75 6.29
CA SER A 75 14.74 8.24 5.31
C SER A 75 14.96 6.73 5.48
N ILE A 76 15.82 6.13 4.65
CA ILE A 76 16.23 4.72 4.81
C ILE A 76 16.83 4.45 6.20
N ASP A 77 17.51 5.42 6.81
CA ASP A 77 18.14 5.25 8.12
C ASP A 77 17.10 5.11 9.23
N ASN A 78 15.98 5.83 9.13
CA ASN A 78 14.83 5.65 10.03
C ASN A 78 14.30 4.21 9.97
N PHE A 79 14.08 3.67 8.77
CA PHE A 79 13.68 2.28 8.60
C PHE A 79 14.73 1.30 9.14
N ARG A 80 16.02 1.59 8.94
CA ARG A 80 17.12 0.75 9.45
C ARG A 80 17.14 0.72 10.97
N MET A 81 17.09 1.88 11.61
CA MET A 81 17.11 2.01 13.06
C MET A 81 15.88 1.35 13.70
N ALA A 82 14.70 1.63 13.17
CA ALA A 82 13.46 1.04 13.65
C ALA A 82 13.45 -0.49 13.48
N LEU A 83 13.96 -1.01 12.34
CA LEU A 83 14.09 -2.44 12.14
C LEU A 83 15.04 -3.04 13.18
N LEU A 84 16.24 -2.48 13.38
CA LEU A 84 17.22 -2.99 14.35
C LEU A 84 16.68 -3.03 15.78
N GLN A 85 15.95 -1.99 16.20
CA GLN A 85 15.34 -1.93 17.54
C GLN A 85 14.22 -2.96 17.73
N ASN A 86 13.53 -3.34 16.66
CA ASN A 86 12.40 -4.27 16.69
C ASN A 86 12.75 -5.68 16.17
N THR A 87 14.03 -5.95 15.86
CA THR A 87 14.47 -7.24 15.32
C THR A 87 14.60 -8.27 16.43
N THR A 88 13.86 -9.38 16.33
CA THR A 88 14.04 -10.56 17.19
C THR A 88 15.27 -11.37 16.76
N ASP A 89 15.84 -12.20 17.64
CA ASP A 89 17.05 -12.96 17.30
C ASP A 89 16.86 -13.87 16.07
N ALA A 90 15.68 -14.49 15.91
CA ALA A 90 15.33 -15.27 14.73
C ALA A 90 15.28 -14.45 13.42
N MET A 91 14.99 -13.15 13.49
CA MET A 91 14.98 -12.27 12.31
C MET A 91 16.38 -11.86 11.88
N LYS A 92 17.31 -11.66 12.84
CA LYS A 92 18.71 -11.32 12.55
C LYS A 92 19.38 -12.40 11.71
N GLU A 93 19.06 -13.67 11.99
CA GLU A 93 19.63 -14.82 11.29
C GLU A 93 19.10 -15.02 9.87
N SER A 94 17.92 -14.45 9.53
CA SER A 94 17.20 -14.88 8.33
C SER A 94 16.85 -13.78 7.32
N LYS A 95 16.51 -12.54 7.74
CA LYS A 95 15.76 -11.62 6.85
C LYS A 95 16.10 -10.14 6.95
N THR A 96 16.81 -9.70 7.99
CA THR A 96 17.04 -8.26 8.23
C THR A 96 17.74 -7.57 7.06
N LEU A 97 18.79 -8.18 6.49
CA LEU A 97 19.54 -7.59 5.38
C LEU A 97 18.70 -7.51 4.09
N GLU A 98 17.88 -8.52 3.81
CA GLU A 98 17.00 -8.53 2.63
C GLU A 98 15.93 -7.42 2.69
N ILE A 99 15.37 -7.18 3.88
CA ILE A 99 14.39 -6.11 4.11
C ILE A 99 15.05 -4.75 3.86
N LEU A 100 16.27 -4.54 4.36
CA LEU A 100 17.00 -3.28 4.17
C LEU A 100 17.38 -3.04 2.71
N ASN A 101 17.92 -4.07 2.03
CA ASN A 101 18.26 -3.97 0.61
C ASN A 101 17.03 -3.67 -0.25
N ALA A 102 15.87 -4.20 0.14
CA ALA A 102 14.63 -3.91 -0.56
C ALA A 102 14.18 -2.44 -0.47
N LEU A 103 14.68 -1.69 0.52
CA LEU A 103 14.41 -0.27 0.72
C LEU A 103 15.51 0.64 0.17
N GLU A 104 16.53 0.10 -0.51
CA GLU A 104 17.60 0.86 -1.18
C GLU A 104 17.09 2.07 -1.99
N PRO A 105 15.94 2.03 -2.70
CA PRO A 105 15.45 3.22 -3.40
C PRO A 105 15.15 4.44 -2.48
N LEU A 106 15.12 4.29 -1.16
CA LEU A 106 15.04 5.38 -0.18
C LEU A 106 16.42 5.99 0.18
N ALA A 107 17.54 5.41 -0.27
CA ALA A 107 18.88 5.87 0.12
C ALA A 107 19.15 7.34 -0.22
N TYR A 108 18.50 7.87 -1.26
CA TYR A 108 18.70 9.24 -1.74
C TYR A 108 17.42 10.08 -1.74
N ARG A 109 16.35 9.62 -1.07
CA ARG A 109 15.10 10.38 -0.94
C ARG A 109 14.55 10.31 0.47
N ARG A 110 13.62 11.22 0.77
CA ARG A 110 12.94 11.28 2.06
C ARG A 110 11.45 11.35 1.81
N MET A 111 10.69 10.71 2.69
CA MET A 111 9.25 10.54 2.58
C MET A 111 8.56 11.34 3.68
N ASP A 112 7.66 12.24 3.30
CA ASP A 112 6.78 12.91 4.25
C ASP A 112 5.60 12.01 4.63
N PHE A 113 4.75 12.50 5.53
CA PHE A 113 3.63 11.72 6.05
C PHE A 113 2.62 11.37 4.95
N GLU A 114 2.34 12.26 4.00
CA GLU A 114 1.37 12.00 2.93
C GLU A 114 1.88 10.94 1.95
N GLU A 115 3.16 10.99 1.58
CA GLU A 115 3.76 9.93 0.77
C GLU A 115 3.81 8.60 1.54
N PHE A 116 4.11 8.62 2.84
CA PHE A 116 4.08 7.42 3.67
C PHE A 116 2.68 6.83 3.80
N ARG A 117 1.67 7.67 3.98
CA ARG A 117 0.26 7.28 4.03
C ARG A 117 -0.14 6.58 2.72
N ALA A 118 0.22 7.15 1.56
CA ALA A 118 0.01 6.51 0.27
C ALA A 118 0.82 5.20 0.12
N ALA A 119 2.03 5.14 0.66
CA ALA A 119 2.91 3.98 0.57
C ALA A 119 2.51 2.81 1.48
N THR A 120 1.72 3.07 2.51
CA THR A 120 1.34 2.08 3.54
C THR A 120 -0.15 1.75 3.55
N ILE A 121 -0.94 2.33 2.64
CA ILE A 121 -2.34 1.97 2.47
C ILE A 121 -2.45 0.57 1.84
N SER A 122 -3.36 -0.25 2.35
CA SER A 122 -3.60 -1.60 1.82
C SER A 122 -5.05 -1.75 1.37
N PRO A 123 -5.31 -1.86 0.05
CA PRO A 123 -6.65 -2.11 -0.48
C PRO A 123 -7.33 -3.30 0.18
N TYR A 124 -6.63 -4.43 0.33
CA TYR A 124 -7.14 -5.64 0.99
C TYR A 124 -7.56 -5.45 2.45
N GLN A 125 -6.97 -4.49 3.17
CA GLN A 125 -7.33 -4.22 4.56
C GLN A 125 -8.54 -3.31 4.65
N LEU A 126 -8.67 -2.36 3.73
CA LEU A 126 -9.83 -1.50 3.62
C LEU A 126 -11.05 -2.28 3.09
N GLU A 127 -10.86 -3.24 2.18
CA GLU A 127 -11.92 -4.14 1.70
C GLU A 127 -12.57 -4.95 2.84
N ALA A 128 -11.82 -5.22 3.91
CA ALA A 128 -12.35 -5.91 5.08
C ALA A 128 -13.24 -5.01 5.96
N LEU A 129 -13.30 -3.70 5.69
CA LEU A 129 -14.18 -2.76 6.37
C LEU A 129 -15.56 -2.77 5.71
N GLY A 130 -16.61 -2.64 6.51
CA GLY A 130 -17.99 -2.56 5.98
C GLY A 130 -18.29 -1.33 5.12
N ARG A 131 -17.37 -0.37 5.05
CA ARG A 131 -17.51 0.89 4.29
C ARG A 131 -16.61 0.95 3.03
N TRP A 132 -16.10 -0.19 2.57
CA TRP A 132 -15.22 -0.26 1.40
C TRP A 132 -15.79 0.44 0.17
N GLU A 133 -17.08 0.28 -0.13
CA GLU A 133 -17.71 0.88 -1.31
C GLU A 133 -17.66 2.41 -1.27
N GLU A 134 -17.90 3.01 -0.09
CA GLU A 134 -17.82 4.46 0.13
C GLU A 134 -16.38 4.97 -0.01
N ILE A 135 -15.42 4.27 0.60
CA ILE A 135 -13.98 4.60 0.51
C ILE A 135 -13.53 4.52 -0.94
N ALA A 136 -13.85 3.43 -1.64
CA ALA A 136 -13.45 3.22 -3.02
C ALA A 136 -14.07 4.26 -3.95
N GLY A 137 -15.35 4.61 -3.75
CA GLY A 137 -16.05 5.65 -4.52
C GLY A 137 -15.37 7.01 -4.36
N THR A 138 -15.18 7.45 -3.11
CA THR A 138 -14.48 8.73 -2.81
C THR A 138 -13.06 8.74 -3.35
N ALA A 139 -12.33 7.62 -3.22
CA ALA A 139 -10.98 7.48 -3.75
C ALA A 139 -10.95 7.59 -5.28
N PHE A 140 -11.95 7.01 -5.97
CA PHE A 140 -12.03 7.10 -7.41
C PHE A 140 -12.31 8.54 -7.87
N GLU A 141 -13.13 9.30 -7.15
CA GLU A 141 -13.32 10.73 -7.45
C GLU A 141 -12.02 11.53 -7.35
N TYR A 142 -11.21 11.31 -6.31
CA TYR A 142 -9.87 11.92 -6.22
C TYR A 142 -8.95 11.44 -7.36
N PHE A 143 -9.02 10.16 -7.72
CA PHE A 143 -8.22 9.61 -8.79
C PHE A 143 -8.60 10.21 -10.15
N GLU A 144 -9.88 10.37 -10.45
CA GLU A 144 -10.39 10.99 -11.68
C GLU A 144 -9.81 12.40 -11.90
N GLN A 145 -9.62 13.15 -10.81
CA GLN A 145 -9.12 14.53 -10.86
C GLN A 145 -7.59 14.62 -11.03
N GLU A 146 -6.84 13.75 -10.35
CA GLU A 146 -5.39 13.95 -10.20
C GLU A 146 -4.52 12.86 -10.84
N GLY A 147 -5.09 11.69 -11.13
CA GLY A 147 -4.31 10.49 -11.45
C GLY A 147 -4.81 9.65 -12.63
N ASN A 148 -6.09 9.73 -12.96
CA ASN A 148 -6.68 8.93 -14.02
C ASN A 148 -6.38 9.56 -15.38
N ARG A 149 -5.30 9.10 -16.00
CA ARG A 149 -4.90 9.48 -17.34
C ARG A 149 -5.39 8.46 -18.36
N ALA A 150 -5.53 8.90 -19.61
CA ALA A 150 -5.74 7.98 -20.71
C ALA A 150 -4.59 6.96 -20.76
N ILE A 151 -4.94 5.69 -20.98
CA ILE A 151 -4.01 4.57 -20.99
C ILE A 151 -4.49 3.51 -21.99
N THR A 152 -3.57 2.93 -22.77
CA THR A 152 -3.94 1.83 -23.68
C THR A 152 -4.00 0.49 -22.96
N ILE A 153 -4.61 -0.52 -23.61
CA ILE A 153 -4.65 -1.90 -23.08
C ILE A 153 -3.22 -2.42 -22.87
N GLU A 154 -2.32 -2.15 -23.82
CA GLU A 154 -0.93 -2.58 -23.78
C GLU A 154 -0.18 -1.94 -22.61
N GLU A 155 -0.33 -0.63 -22.43
CA GLU A 155 0.26 0.10 -21.31
C GLU A 155 -0.26 -0.41 -19.97
N LEU A 156 -1.59 -0.56 -19.83
CA LEU A 156 -2.20 -1.09 -18.60
C LEU A 156 -1.79 -2.54 -18.33
N ALA A 157 -1.62 -3.35 -19.38
CA ALA A 157 -1.15 -4.71 -19.23
C ALA A 157 0.31 -4.77 -18.77
N GLN A 158 1.17 -3.90 -19.28
CA GLN A 158 2.56 -3.76 -18.81
C GLN A 158 2.62 -3.29 -17.36
N GLU A 159 1.82 -2.30 -16.99
CA GLU A 159 1.63 -1.82 -15.61
C GLU A 159 1.25 -2.97 -14.66
N MET A 160 0.46 -3.92 -15.15
CA MET A 160 0.01 -5.11 -14.42
C MET A 160 0.96 -6.32 -14.57
N ASN A 161 2.08 -6.18 -15.27
CA ASN A 161 3.04 -7.25 -15.61
C ASN A 161 2.38 -8.45 -16.30
N LEU A 162 1.42 -8.20 -17.19
CA LEU A 162 0.74 -9.23 -17.96
C LEU A 162 1.54 -9.62 -19.21
N SER A 163 1.51 -10.90 -19.57
CA SER A 163 1.94 -11.37 -20.89
C SER A 163 0.92 -10.95 -21.96
N SER A 164 1.36 -10.80 -23.22
CA SER A 164 0.48 -10.47 -24.36
C SER A 164 -0.78 -11.33 -24.47
N ALA A 165 -0.70 -12.62 -24.15
CA ALA A 165 -1.84 -13.55 -24.16
C ALA A 165 -2.94 -13.20 -23.12
N ALA A 166 -2.63 -12.37 -22.13
CA ALA A 166 -3.51 -12.02 -21.00
C ALA A 166 -4.03 -10.58 -21.07
N TYR A 167 -3.75 -9.83 -22.15
CA TYR A 167 -4.16 -8.43 -22.28
C TYR A 167 -5.68 -8.24 -22.27
N SER A 168 -6.44 -9.26 -22.69
CA SER A 168 -7.91 -9.24 -22.65
C SER A 168 -8.48 -9.07 -21.24
N ILE A 169 -7.73 -9.46 -20.18
CA ILE A 169 -8.18 -9.34 -18.78
C ILE A 169 -8.46 -7.89 -18.38
N VAL A 170 -7.68 -6.95 -18.93
CA VAL A 170 -7.77 -5.52 -18.56
C VAL A 170 -8.60 -4.71 -19.56
N ARG A 171 -9.14 -5.34 -20.60
CA ARG A 171 -9.93 -4.65 -21.63
C ARG A 171 -11.14 -3.94 -21.04
N ASP A 172 -11.87 -4.62 -20.16
CA ASP A 172 -13.08 -4.09 -19.53
C ASP A 172 -12.78 -3.10 -18.38
N TRP A 173 -11.49 -2.85 -18.11
CA TRP A 173 -11.05 -1.92 -17.07
C TRP A 173 -10.94 -0.49 -17.62
N ILE A 174 -10.84 -0.32 -18.94
CA ILE A 174 -10.70 0.96 -19.61
C ILE A 174 -12.05 1.38 -20.16
N ARG A 175 -12.43 2.64 -19.93
CA ARG A 175 -13.67 3.23 -20.40
C ARG A 175 -13.52 3.67 -21.87
N PRO A 176 -14.40 3.22 -22.79
CA PRO A 176 -14.26 3.57 -24.21
C PRO A 176 -14.47 5.05 -24.56
N SER A 177 -15.02 5.86 -23.64
CA SER A 177 -15.33 7.26 -23.94
C SER A 177 -14.12 8.20 -23.83
N ASP A 178 -13.10 7.83 -23.04
CA ASP A 178 -11.95 8.68 -22.73
C ASP A 178 -10.64 7.92 -22.52
N ASP A 179 -10.64 6.60 -22.72
CA ASP A 179 -9.50 5.69 -22.54
C ASP A 179 -8.91 5.71 -21.12
N ARG A 180 -9.69 6.12 -20.12
CA ARG A 180 -9.29 6.15 -18.70
C ARG A 180 -9.76 4.90 -17.97
N LEU A 181 -9.18 4.60 -16.82
CA LEU A 181 -9.69 3.50 -15.98
C LEU A 181 -11.14 3.79 -15.57
N SER A 182 -12.01 2.79 -15.73
CA SER A 182 -13.34 2.80 -15.12
C SER A 182 -13.23 2.61 -13.61
N PHE A 183 -14.33 2.79 -12.86
CA PHE A 183 -14.34 2.47 -11.43
C PHE A 183 -13.98 1.00 -11.16
N LEU A 184 -14.48 0.08 -11.99
CA LEU A 184 -14.09 -1.32 -11.96
C LEU A 184 -12.58 -1.48 -12.22
N GLY A 185 -12.07 -0.81 -13.25
CA GLY A 185 -10.66 -0.82 -13.58
C GLY A 185 -9.78 -0.32 -12.44
N TYR A 186 -10.16 0.79 -11.82
CA TYR A 186 -9.47 1.36 -10.66
C TYR A 186 -9.42 0.40 -9.47
N THR A 187 -10.56 -0.16 -9.07
CA THR A 187 -10.63 -1.09 -7.93
C THR A 187 -9.85 -2.38 -8.19
N LYS A 188 -9.87 -2.93 -9.41
CA LYS A 188 -9.03 -4.08 -9.79
C LYS A 188 -7.55 -3.71 -9.83
N PHE A 189 -7.24 -2.55 -10.40
CA PHE A 189 -5.88 -2.03 -10.49
C PHE A 189 -5.26 -1.84 -9.11
N LEU A 190 -6.01 -1.32 -8.12
CA LEU A 190 -5.57 -1.18 -6.72
C LEU A 190 -5.09 -2.51 -6.10
N HIS A 191 -5.80 -3.60 -6.33
CA HIS A 191 -5.43 -4.91 -5.80
C HIS A 191 -4.24 -5.56 -6.52
N GLY A 192 -3.99 -5.15 -7.76
CA GLY A 192 -3.07 -5.85 -8.64
C GLY A 192 -3.63 -7.22 -9.03
N LEU A 193 -2.80 -8.07 -9.63
CA LEU A 193 -3.14 -9.47 -9.86
C LEU A 193 -2.88 -10.27 -8.59
N THR A 194 -3.87 -10.40 -7.71
CA THR A 194 -3.92 -11.59 -6.87
C THR A 194 -4.43 -12.75 -7.72
N MET A 195 -3.50 -13.44 -8.39
CA MET A 195 -3.73 -14.84 -8.73
C MET A 195 -3.84 -15.56 -7.39
N ARG A 196 -5.04 -15.61 -6.81
CA ARG A 196 -5.36 -16.62 -5.82
C ARG A 196 -5.04 -17.93 -6.54
N SER A 197 -3.94 -18.58 -6.19
CA SER A 197 -3.73 -19.97 -6.52
C SER A 197 -4.95 -20.68 -5.95
N SER A 198 -5.90 -21.00 -6.82
CA SER A 198 -6.93 -21.99 -6.57
C SER A 198 -6.24 -23.35 -6.55
N ASN A 199 -5.38 -23.56 -5.54
CA ASN A 199 -5.14 -24.90 -5.03
C ASN A 199 -6.42 -25.32 -4.30
N ALA A 200 -7.45 -25.60 -5.11
CA ALA A 200 -8.52 -26.47 -4.72
C ALA A 200 -7.84 -27.76 -4.26
N ARG A 201 -7.92 -28.01 -2.96
CA ARG A 201 -7.57 -29.28 -2.33
C ARG A 201 -8.25 -30.37 -3.15
N ARG A 202 -7.48 -31.09 -3.98
CA ARG A 202 -7.90 -32.40 -4.44
C ARG A 202 -7.77 -33.31 -3.23
N HIS A 203 -8.90 -33.49 -2.55
CA HIS A 203 -9.09 -34.63 -1.67
C HIS A 203 -8.99 -35.89 -2.54
N HIS A 204 -8.00 -36.73 -2.21
CA HIS A 204 -8.02 -38.15 -2.51
C HIS A 204 -8.00 -38.87 -1.17
#